data_AF-A0ABD3R8U7-F1
#
_entry.id   AF-A0ABD3R8U7-F1
#
_cell.length_a   1.000
_cell.length_b   1.000
_cell.length_c   1.000
_cell.angle_alpha   90.00
_cell.angle_beta   90.00
_cell.angle_gamma   90.00
#
_symmetry.space_group_name_H-M   'P 1'
#
loop_
_entity.id
_entity.type
_entity.pdbx_description
1 polymer ?
#
loop_
_entity_poly.entity_id
_entity_poly.type
_entity_poly.pdbx_seq_one_letter_code
_entity_poly.pdbx_strand_id
1 'polypeptide(L)'
;MSTITPLQNRAAAALERRPETAIDEKSVTAVSTLTRYDRLLSILSKSLSRSRDEIASDAPRTIEECYGEMTSLFTSSDDADGVTRLVDILLGKLDGVHDRLGPDLRRSTSSTSSYSQTELEKLLERRGIRRSLRRIEDAIYKIEADEREFEEMDALDRESAKDAIRSARSSRASPTSGKRRRVLPHESIGLRAYGMKLEYQQSLEAELGEIEGENARLERELEDRWGEWRGIVEEVKAALDVMEKLGEGNDRADDVVRK
;
A
#
# COMPACT_ATOMS: atom_id res chain seq x y z
N MET A 1 -43.71 -36.99 6.12
CA MET A 1 -42.56 -37.78 6.58
C MET A 1 -41.81 -38.30 5.37
N SER A 2 -40.79 -37.57 4.92
CA SER A 2 -39.90 -38.00 3.85
C SER A 2 -38.50 -37.57 4.21
N THR A 3 -37.68 -38.58 4.50
CA THR A 3 -36.28 -38.49 4.92
C THR A 3 -35.42 -37.95 3.78
N ILE A 4 -34.88 -36.75 3.99
CA ILE A 4 -33.83 -36.14 3.15
C ILE A 4 -32.56 -36.98 3.31
N THR A 5 -32.05 -37.49 2.21
CA THR A 5 -30.93 -38.42 2.14
C THR A 5 -29.58 -37.71 2.34
N PRO A 6 -28.56 -38.39 2.92
CA PRO A 6 -27.32 -37.78 3.43
C PRO A 6 -26.28 -37.41 2.35
N LEU A 7 -26.65 -37.43 1.07
CA LEU A 7 -25.73 -37.28 -0.05
C LEU A 7 -25.54 -35.83 -0.51
N GLN A 8 -26.52 -34.95 -0.25
CA GLN A 8 -26.39 -33.51 -0.52
C GLN A 8 -25.41 -32.81 0.44
N ASN A 9 -25.25 -33.34 1.67
CA ASN A 9 -24.34 -32.75 2.66
C ASN A 9 -22.87 -33.11 2.43
N ARG A 10 -22.55 -34.14 1.64
CA ARG A 10 -21.15 -34.51 1.34
C ARG A 10 -20.53 -33.67 0.22
N ALA A 11 -21.33 -33.20 -0.73
CA ALA A 11 -20.86 -32.30 -1.79
C ALA A 11 -20.68 -30.86 -1.27
N ALA A 12 -21.58 -30.40 -0.38
CA ALA A 12 -21.44 -29.12 0.30
C ALA A 12 -20.22 -29.11 1.27
N ALA A 13 -20.02 -30.18 2.04
CA ALA A 13 -18.88 -30.28 2.97
C ALA A 13 -17.50 -30.47 2.29
N ALA A 14 -17.47 -30.81 0.99
CA ALA A 14 -16.22 -30.91 0.21
C ALA A 14 -15.84 -29.57 -0.45
N LEU A 15 -16.77 -28.63 -0.58
CA LEU A 15 -16.52 -27.29 -1.13
C LEU A 15 -16.20 -26.24 -0.04
N GLU A 16 -16.53 -26.52 1.23
CA GLU A 16 -16.12 -25.70 2.38
C GLU A 16 -14.75 -26.04 2.98
N ARG A 17 -14.10 -27.12 2.53
CA ARG A 17 -12.69 -27.37 2.85
C ARG A 17 -11.79 -26.76 1.78
N ARG A 18 -11.87 -25.43 1.65
CA ARG A 18 -10.67 -24.66 1.33
C ARG A 18 -9.63 -25.08 2.38
N PRO A 19 -8.46 -25.63 2.03
CA PRO A 19 -7.34 -25.41 2.91
C PRO A 19 -7.21 -23.89 2.96
N GLU A 20 -7.56 -23.30 4.10
CA GLU A 20 -6.83 -22.14 4.58
C GLU A 20 -5.37 -22.54 4.41
N THR A 21 -4.79 -22.12 3.28
CA THR A 21 -3.36 -21.97 3.21
C THR A 21 -3.08 -21.05 4.37
N ALA A 22 -2.62 -21.65 5.47
CA ALA A 22 -1.66 -21.04 6.35
C ALA A 22 -0.50 -20.63 5.44
N ILE A 23 -0.72 -19.54 4.71
CA ILE A 23 0.32 -18.59 4.41
C ILE A 23 0.84 -18.30 5.80
N ASP A 24 2.07 -18.73 6.03
CA ASP A 24 2.82 -18.34 7.19
C ASP A 24 2.92 -16.81 7.13
N GLU A 25 1.88 -16.14 7.66
CA GLU A 25 1.73 -14.69 7.73
C GLU A 25 2.87 -14.05 8.53
N LYS A 26 3.73 -14.87 9.15
CA LYS A 26 5.00 -14.46 9.74
C LYS A 26 6.11 -14.16 8.74
N SER A 27 5.97 -14.48 7.45
CA SER A 27 7.05 -14.27 6.47
C SER A 27 6.80 -13.13 5.47
N VAL A 28 5.55 -12.74 5.21
CA VAL A 28 5.22 -11.69 4.21
C VAL A 28 5.01 -10.31 4.85
N THR A 29 4.81 -10.23 6.16
CA THR A 29 4.50 -8.96 6.86
C THR A 29 5.70 -8.27 7.50
N ALA A 30 6.92 -8.79 7.31
CA ALA A 30 8.13 -8.24 7.92
C ALA A 30 9.12 -7.61 6.94
N VAL A 31 8.74 -7.35 5.68
CA VAL A 31 9.45 -6.32 4.92
C VAL A 31 8.79 -4.98 5.23
N SER A 32 8.96 -4.52 6.47
CA SER A 32 9.04 -3.08 6.71
C SER A 32 10.23 -2.59 5.89
N THR A 33 10.00 -2.33 4.60
CA THR A 33 11.01 -1.93 3.64
C THR A 33 11.54 -0.58 4.09
N LEU A 34 12.57 -0.58 4.93
CA LEU A 34 13.55 0.50 4.87
C LEU A 34 13.89 0.62 3.39
N THR A 35 13.52 1.73 2.78
CA THR A 35 13.91 2.05 1.42
C THR A 35 15.43 1.90 1.35
N ARG A 36 15.99 1.49 0.22
CA ARG A 36 17.46 1.51 -0.01
C ARG A 36 18.04 2.87 0.36
N TYR A 37 17.27 3.94 0.21
CA TYR A 37 17.64 5.25 0.69
C TYR A 37 17.81 5.30 2.23
N ASP A 38 16.85 4.78 2.99
CA ASP A 38 16.97 4.70 4.47
C ASP A 38 18.10 3.77 4.91
N ARG A 39 18.32 2.66 4.17
CA ARG A 39 19.47 1.76 4.40
C ARG A 39 20.79 2.46 4.13
N LEU A 40 20.87 3.25 3.05
CA LEU A 40 22.03 4.06 2.73
C LEU A 40 22.32 5.06 3.86
N LEU A 41 21.30 5.77 4.35
CA LEU A 41 21.44 6.69 5.48
C LEU A 41 21.91 5.97 6.75
N SER A 42 21.35 4.80 7.04
CA SER A 42 21.76 3.97 8.18
C SER A 42 23.21 3.52 8.07
N ILE A 43 23.66 3.09 6.89
CA ILE A 43 25.04 2.68 6.66
C ILE A 43 25.98 3.87 6.80
N LEU A 44 25.64 5.02 6.24
CA LEU A 44 26.47 6.23 6.35
C LEU A 44 26.64 6.67 7.81
N SER A 45 25.55 6.66 8.58
CA SER A 45 25.61 6.94 10.02
C SER A 45 26.50 5.93 10.76
N LYS A 46 26.30 4.63 10.53
CA LYS A 46 27.11 3.57 11.16
C LYS A 46 28.60 3.67 10.82
N SER A 47 28.92 3.96 9.57
CA SER A 47 30.32 4.11 9.13
C SER A 47 30.99 5.31 9.79
N LEU A 48 30.27 6.41 10.00
CA LEU A 48 30.81 7.58 10.69
C LEU A 48 30.99 7.36 12.19
N SER A 49 30.03 6.70 12.85
CA SER A 49 30.19 6.29 14.25
C SER A 49 31.39 5.36 14.41
N ARG A 50 31.55 4.38 13.50
CA ARG A 50 32.72 3.48 13.52
C ARG A 50 34.04 4.22 13.30
N SER A 51 34.08 5.16 12.35
CA SER A 51 35.28 5.98 12.12
C SER A 51 35.64 6.85 13.33
N ARG A 52 34.63 7.28 14.09
CA ARG A 52 34.82 8.04 15.34
C ARG A 52 35.46 7.18 16.41
N ASP A 53 34.93 5.98 16.61
CA ASP A 53 35.44 5.03 17.60
C ASP A 53 36.89 4.63 17.27
N GLU A 54 37.21 4.39 16.00
CA GLU A 54 38.54 4.04 15.52
C GLU A 54 39.55 5.19 15.69
N ILE A 55 39.16 6.44 15.41
CA ILE A 55 40.01 7.60 15.67
C ILE A 55 40.23 7.79 17.17
N ALA A 56 39.20 7.57 18.00
CA ALA A 56 39.32 7.70 19.44
C ALA A 56 40.25 6.64 20.06
N SER A 57 40.24 5.40 19.55
CA SER A 57 41.04 4.30 20.10
C SER A 57 42.46 4.20 19.53
N ASP A 58 42.60 4.39 18.22
CA ASP A 58 43.81 3.98 17.50
C ASP A 58 44.69 5.18 17.13
N ALA A 59 44.09 6.35 16.86
CA ALA A 59 44.85 7.53 16.44
C ALA A 59 45.94 7.96 17.44
N PRO A 60 45.76 7.94 18.77
CA PRO A 60 46.83 8.28 19.70
C PRO A 60 48.07 7.40 19.50
N ARG A 61 47.86 6.08 19.41
CA ARG A 61 48.95 5.11 19.24
C ARG A 61 49.60 5.21 17.86
N THR A 62 48.80 5.34 16.80
CA THR A 62 49.33 5.48 15.45
C THR A 62 50.14 6.76 15.28
N ILE A 63 49.72 7.87 15.92
CA ILE A 63 50.48 9.13 15.92
C ILE A 63 51.80 8.96 16.68
N GLU A 64 51.80 8.29 17.83
CA GLU A 64 53.01 7.97 18.58
C GLU A 64 53.97 7.06 17.79
N GLU A 65 53.46 6.04 17.10
CA GLU A 65 54.26 5.13 16.27
C GLU A 65 54.84 5.81 15.02
N CYS A 66 54.07 6.67 14.36
CA CYS A 66 54.48 7.34 13.13
C CYS A 66 55.43 8.53 13.36
N TYR A 67 55.25 9.25 14.46
CA TYR A 67 56.03 10.46 14.75
C TYR A 67 57.08 10.25 15.85
N GLY A 68 57.00 9.19 16.66
CA GLY A 68 58.01 8.86 17.68
C GLY A 68 58.32 10.04 18.59
N GLU A 69 59.59 10.42 18.69
CA GLU A 69 60.06 11.58 19.48
C GLU A 69 59.59 12.94 18.93
N MET A 70 59.19 13.01 17.66
CA MET A 70 58.62 14.23 17.05
C MET A 70 57.18 14.51 17.50
N THR A 71 56.56 13.63 18.29
CA THR A 71 55.28 13.93 18.95
C THR A 71 55.38 15.16 19.87
N SER A 72 56.59 15.50 20.34
CA SER A 72 56.90 16.75 21.02
C SER A 72 56.60 18.02 20.21
N LEU A 73 56.47 17.92 18.88
CA LEU A 73 56.02 19.02 18.02
C LEU A 73 54.54 19.38 18.25
N PHE A 74 53.76 18.45 18.80
CA PHE A 74 52.36 18.67 19.13
C PHE A 74 52.18 19.19 20.57
N THR A 75 53.21 19.10 21.43
CA THR A 75 53.19 19.59 22.82
C THR A 75 53.71 21.02 22.89
N SER A 76 52.89 21.95 23.37
CA SER A 76 53.33 23.30 23.76
C SER A 76 54.03 23.26 25.12
N SER A 77 54.80 24.30 25.47
CA SER A 77 55.56 24.37 26.75
C SER A 77 54.72 24.12 28.01
N ASP A 78 53.41 24.32 27.90
CA ASP A 78 52.46 24.24 29.00
C ASP A 78 51.58 22.97 28.95
N ASP A 79 51.71 22.13 27.90
CA ASP A 79 50.82 20.98 27.68
C ASP A 79 51.58 19.71 27.32
N ALA A 80 51.61 18.76 28.27
CA ALA A 80 52.20 17.44 28.07
C ALA A 80 51.41 16.55 27.08
N ASP A 81 50.14 16.86 26.82
CA ASP A 81 49.20 16.00 26.06
C ASP A 81 48.80 16.58 24.69
N GLY A 82 49.79 17.02 23.92
CA GLY A 82 49.61 17.58 22.58
C GLY A 82 48.94 16.63 21.58
N VAL A 83 49.25 15.33 21.68
CA VAL A 83 48.67 14.27 20.85
C VAL A 83 47.18 14.10 21.17
N THR A 84 46.79 14.12 22.44
CA THR A 84 45.38 14.03 22.87
C THR A 84 44.57 15.20 22.31
N ARG A 85 45.11 16.42 22.34
CA ARG A 85 44.46 17.60 21.73
C ARG A 85 44.30 17.48 20.22
N LEU A 86 45.30 16.92 19.54
CA LEU A 86 45.19 16.67 18.10
C LEU A 86 44.07 15.68 17.80
N VAL A 87 43.97 14.61 18.60
CA VAL A 87 42.89 13.63 18.51
C VAL A 87 41.53 14.27 18.83
N ASP A 88 41.44 15.12 19.84
CA ASP A 88 40.23 15.87 20.16
C ASP A 88 39.81 16.83 19.03
N ILE A 89 40.77 17.44 18.34
CA ILE A 89 40.49 18.27 17.15
C ILE A 89 40.00 17.41 15.99
N LEU A 90 40.58 16.22 15.79
CA LEU A 90 40.14 15.27 14.76
C LEU A 90 38.72 14.75 15.04
N LEU A 91 38.46 14.38 16.29
CA LEU A 91 37.13 13.99 16.76
C LEU A 91 36.16 15.17 16.66
N GLY A 92 36.56 16.39 17.02
CA GLY A 92 35.72 17.59 16.88
C GLY A 92 35.40 17.94 15.42
N LYS A 93 36.34 17.71 14.48
CA LYS A 93 36.07 17.86 13.04
C LYS A 93 35.14 16.77 12.53
N LEU A 94 35.30 15.54 13.01
CA LEU A 94 34.43 14.43 12.67
C LEU A 94 33.03 14.60 13.27
N ASP A 95 32.94 15.08 14.51
CA ASP A 95 31.70 15.43 15.20
C ASP A 95 31.04 16.62 14.50
N GLY A 96 31.79 17.59 13.99
CA GLY A 96 31.25 18.63 13.10
C GLY A 96 30.69 18.10 11.76
N VAL A 97 31.18 16.96 11.27
CA VAL A 97 30.60 16.22 10.13
C VAL A 97 29.41 15.38 10.60
N HIS A 98 29.49 14.77 11.78
CA HIS A 98 28.45 13.96 12.41
C HIS A 98 27.24 14.80 12.82
N ASP A 99 27.39 16.03 13.29
CA ASP A 99 26.33 16.99 13.61
C ASP A 99 25.68 17.55 12.35
N ARG A 100 26.44 17.63 11.26
CA ARG A 100 25.90 17.86 9.91
C ARG A 100 25.17 16.63 9.35
N LEU A 101 25.30 15.48 10.01
CA LEU A 101 24.69 14.18 9.69
C LEU A 101 23.59 13.77 10.69
N GLY A 102 23.61 14.32 11.90
CA GLY A 102 22.90 13.84 13.06
C GLY A 102 21.63 14.67 13.30
N PRO A 103 20.54 14.03 13.73
CA PRO A 103 19.27 14.69 13.95
C PRO A 103 19.18 15.49 15.27
N ASP A 104 20.26 15.79 16.00
CA ASP A 104 20.15 16.37 17.36
C ASP A 104 19.62 17.82 17.42
N LEU A 105 19.31 18.43 16.28
CA LEU A 105 18.41 19.60 16.20
C LEU A 105 16.91 19.23 16.13
N ARG A 106 16.51 17.98 16.40
CA ARG A 106 15.09 17.53 16.39
C ARG A 106 14.39 17.62 17.74
N ARG A 107 14.99 18.20 18.78
CA ARG A 107 14.43 18.13 20.15
C ARG A 107 14.10 19.42 20.88
N SER A 108 14.43 20.59 20.36
CA SER A 108 14.03 21.83 21.02
C SER A 108 12.86 22.47 20.29
N THR A 109 11.70 22.39 20.96
CA THR A 109 10.49 23.20 20.75
C THR A 109 9.62 22.87 19.53
N SER A 110 8.67 21.98 19.78
CA SER A 110 7.23 22.07 19.44
C SER A 110 6.81 22.59 18.06
N SER A 111 5.93 21.78 17.46
CA SER A 111 4.86 22.13 16.51
C SER A 111 5.29 22.62 15.12
N THR A 112 4.86 21.85 14.12
CA THR A 112 4.96 22.08 12.67
C THR A 112 6.16 21.39 12.01
N SER A 113 5.83 20.36 11.23
CA SER A 113 6.70 19.42 10.55
C SER A 113 7.51 20.07 9.42
N SER A 114 8.60 20.75 9.76
CA SER A 114 9.68 21.01 8.81
C SER A 114 10.78 19.97 9.00
N TYR A 115 10.84 18.98 8.10
CA TYR A 115 11.98 18.07 7.97
C TYR A 115 13.22 18.92 7.67
N SER A 116 14.02 19.27 8.68
CA SER A 116 15.32 19.90 8.45
C SER A 116 16.25 18.85 7.85
N GLN A 117 16.37 18.87 6.53
CA GLN A 117 17.28 17.97 5.82
C GLN A 117 18.72 18.24 6.26
N THR A 118 19.45 17.18 6.58
CA THR A 118 20.88 17.26 6.87
C THR A 118 21.64 17.78 5.63
N GLU A 119 22.81 18.41 5.78
CA GLU A 119 23.59 18.88 4.62
C GLU A 119 23.96 17.71 3.69
N LEU A 120 24.17 16.52 4.26
CA LEU A 120 24.33 15.29 3.49
C LEU A 120 23.05 14.91 2.75
N GLU A 121 21.87 14.96 3.37
CA GLU A 121 20.61 14.73 2.68
C GLU A 121 20.39 15.72 1.53
N LYS A 122 20.74 17.00 1.72
CA LYS A 122 20.73 18.01 0.65
C LYS A 122 21.71 17.65 -0.47
N LEU A 123 22.91 17.15 -0.14
CA LEU A 123 23.90 16.70 -1.14
C LEU A 123 23.38 15.49 -1.91
N LEU A 124 22.82 14.49 -1.20
CA LEU A 124 22.21 13.30 -1.78
C LEU A 124 21.01 13.68 -2.67
N GLU A 125 20.24 14.70 -2.28
CA GLU A 125 19.12 15.22 -3.06
C GLU A 125 19.56 16.00 -4.30
N ARG A 126 20.57 16.88 -4.17
CA ARG A 126 21.21 17.59 -5.30
C ARG A 126 21.76 16.61 -6.34
N ARG A 127 22.34 15.50 -5.89
CA ARG A 127 22.82 14.41 -6.75
C ARG A 127 21.70 13.51 -7.26
N GLY A 128 20.46 13.72 -6.82
CA GLY A 128 19.30 12.95 -7.25
C GLY A 128 19.30 11.50 -6.77
N ILE A 129 20.12 11.14 -5.77
CA ILE A 129 20.30 9.75 -5.32
C ILE A 129 19.00 9.20 -4.76
N ARG A 130 18.24 10.00 -4.00
CA ARG A 130 16.92 9.62 -3.50
C ARG A 130 15.95 9.25 -4.62
N ARG A 131 15.96 10.02 -5.72
CA ARG A 131 15.11 9.75 -6.90
C ARG A 131 15.57 8.50 -7.63
N SER A 132 16.87 8.30 -7.82
CA SER A 132 17.41 7.11 -8.47
C SER A 132 17.12 5.83 -7.68
N LEU A 133 17.31 5.85 -6.35
CA LEU A 133 17.01 4.70 -5.49
C LEU A 133 15.51 4.40 -5.45
N ARG A 134 14.66 5.42 -5.39
CA ARG A 134 13.21 5.24 -5.49
C ARG A 134 12.81 4.61 -6.82
N ARG A 135 13.35 5.08 -7.95
CA ARG A 135 13.07 4.45 -9.27
C ARG A 135 13.49 2.98 -9.31
N ILE A 136 14.61 2.64 -8.67
CA ILE A 136 15.06 1.25 -8.58
C ILE A 136 14.10 0.42 -7.73
N GLU A 137 13.64 0.96 -6.60
CA GLU A 137 12.63 0.30 -5.76
C GLU A 137 11.32 0.10 -6.51
N ASP A 138 10.82 1.13 -7.20
CA ASP A 138 9.61 1.06 -7.99
C ASP A 138 9.76 0.02 -9.12
N ALA A 139 10.92 -0.04 -9.77
CA ALA A 139 11.20 -1.03 -10.82
C ALA A 139 11.23 -2.46 -10.27
N ILE A 140 11.85 -2.66 -9.10
CA ILE A 140 11.91 -3.98 -8.45
C ILE A 140 10.52 -4.41 -8.00
N TYR A 141 9.77 -3.52 -7.36
CA TYR A 141 8.41 -3.82 -6.92
C TYR A 141 7.50 -4.20 -8.10
N LYS A 142 7.65 -3.52 -9.25
CA LYS A 142 6.95 -3.89 -10.48
C LYS A 142 7.35 -5.27 -10.98
N ILE A 143 8.65 -5.54 -11.10
CA ILE A 143 9.13 -6.85 -11.56
C ILE A 143 8.66 -7.98 -10.61
N GLU A 144 8.76 -7.79 -9.30
CA GLU A 144 8.31 -8.77 -8.30
C GLU A 144 6.78 -8.95 -8.28
N ALA A 145 6.01 -7.93 -8.71
CA ALA A 145 4.57 -8.06 -8.90
C ALA A 145 4.25 -8.82 -10.19
N ASP A 146 4.90 -8.45 -11.29
CA ASP A 146 4.74 -9.10 -12.60
C ASP A 146 5.17 -10.58 -12.56
N GLU A 147 6.25 -10.91 -11.85
CA GLU A 147 6.71 -12.29 -11.65
C GLU A 147 5.69 -13.11 -10.86
N ARG A 148 5.11 -12.55 -9.79
CA ARG A 148 4.06 -13.23 -9.02
C ARG A 148 2.80 -13.46 -9.84
N GLU A 149 2.37 -12.46 -10.61
CA GLU A 149 1.22 -12.60 -11.51
C GLU A 149 1.48 -13.68 -12.57
N PHE A 150 2.69 -13.69 -13.15
CA PHE A 150 3.09 -14.71 -14.12
C PHE A 150 3.10 -16.13 -13.52
N GLU A 151 3.64 -16.30 -12.30
CA GLU A 151 3.65 -17.58 -11.61
C GLU A 151 2.23 -18.08 -11.28
N GLU A 152 1.34 -17.18 -10.85
CA GLU A 152 -0.08 -17.49 -10.60
C GLU A 152 -0.79 -17.93 -11.88
N MET A 153 -0.57 -17.23 -12.98
CA MET A 153 -1.15 -17.57 -14.29
C MET A 153 -0.60 -18.91 -14.84
N ASP A 154 0.72 -19.16 -14.75
CA ASP A 154 1.32 -20.44 -15.17
C ASP A 154 0.83 -21.60 -14.29
N ALA A 155 0.59 -21.37 -13.00
CA ALA A 155 0.00 -22.35 -12.10
C ALA A 155 -1.45 -22.69 -12.51
N LEU A 156 -2.27 -21.67 -12.80
CA LEU A 156 -3.65 -21.85 -13.28
C LEU A 156 -3.70 -22.60 -14.62
N ASP A 157 -2.84 -22.24 -15.57
CA ASP A 157 -2.75 -22.91 -16.86
C ASP A 157 -2.32 -24.38 -16.70
N ARG A 158 -1.34 -24.64 -15.82
CA ARG A 158 -0.90 -26.00 -15.51
C ARG A 158 -1.99 -26.82 -14.84
N GLU A 159 -2.81 -26.23 -13.97
CA GLU A 159 -3.96 -26.89 -13.35
C GLU A 159 -5.08 -27.17 -14.36
N SER A 160 -5.43 -26.18 -15.18
CA SER A 160 -6.41 -26.30 -16.27
C SER A 160 -6.02 -27.42 -17.25
N ALA A 161 -4.74 -27.48 -17.65
CA ALA A 161 -4.23 -28.55 -18.51
C ALA A 161 -4.33 -29.93 -17.83
N LYS A 162 -4.00 -30.03 -16.53
CA LYS A 162 -4.15 -31.28 -15.76
C LYS A 162 -5.62 -31.71 -15.69
N ASP A 163 -6.54 -30.79 -15.52
CA ASP A 163 -7.98 -31.09 -15.44
C ASP A 163 -8.59 -31.45 -16.80
N ALA A 164 -8.14 -30.83 -17.89
CA ALA A 164 -8.45 -31.24 -19.25
C ALA A 164 -7.99 -32.69 -19.53
N ILE A 165 -6.79 -33.05 -19.09
CA ILE A 165 -6.28 -34.42 -19.21
C ILE A 165 -7.07 -35.41 -18.32
N ARG A 166 -7.41 -35.03 -17.08
CA ARG A 166 -8.20 -35.87 -16.18
C ARG A 166 -9.61 -36.10 -16.72
N SER A 167 -10.29 -35.06 -17.20
CA SER A 167 -11.62 -35.16 -17.78
C SER A 167 -11.63 -35.98 -19.08
N ALA A 168 -10.60 -35.88 -19.91
CA ALA A 168 -10.43 -36.74 -21.07
C ALA A 168 -10.16 -38.22 -20.69
N ARG A 169 -9.50 -38.47 -19.54
CA ARG A 169 -9.22 -39.82 -19.04
C ARG A 169 -10.34 -40.43 -18.21
N SER A 170 -11.27 -39.64 -17.67
CA SER A 170 -12.41 -40.15 -16.91
C SER A 170 -13.41 -40.86 -17.84
N SER A 171 -13.20 -42.16 -18.03
CA SER A 171 -14.23 -43.06 -18.56
C SER A 171 -15.28 -43.30 -17.47
N ARG A 172 -16.55 -43.03 -17.78
CA ARG A 172 -17.65 -43.29 -16.86
C ARG A 172 -18.02 -44.78 -16.94
N ALA A 173 -18.12 -45.45 -15.79
CA ALA A 173 -18.73 -46.76 -15.73
C ALA A 173 -20.24 -46.61 -15.98
N SER A 174 -20.76 -47.32 -16.99
CA SER A 174 -22.19 -47.30 -17.29
C SER A 174 -22.95 -47.99 -16.15
N PRO A 175 -24.00 -47.37 -15.58
CA PRO A 175 -24.75 -47.93 -14.44
C PRO A 175 -25.45 -49.26 -14.78
N THR A 176 -25.63 -49.57 -16.06
CA THR A 176 -26.39 -50.74 -16.55
C THR A 176 -25.55 -51.97 -16.89
N SER A 177 -24.21 -51.89 -16.91
CA SER A 177 -23.39 -53.00 -17.44
C SER A 177 -22.08 -53.29 -16.71
N GLY A 178 -21.65 -52.49 -15.73
CA GLY A 178 -20.39 -52.71 -15.01
C GLY A 178 -19.11 -52.59 -15.86
N LYS A 179 -19.23 -52.47 -17.19
CA LYS A 179 -18.12 -52.23 -18.11
C LYS A 179 -17.85 -50.71 -18.20
N ARG A 180 -16.59 -50.33 -18.00
CA ARG A 180 -16.09 -48.96 -18.24
C ARG A 180 -16.34 -48.62 -19.71
N ARG A 181 -17.29 -47.72 -19.98
CA ARG A 181 -17.59 -47.28 -21.34
C ARG A 181 -16.85 -45.95 -21.56
N ARG A 182 -16.09 -45.87 -22.64
CA ARG A 182 -15.41 -44.63 -23.03
C ARG A 182 -16.51 -43.60 -23.34
N VAL A 183 -16.53 -42.48 -22.63
CA VAL A 183 -17.49 -41.38 -22.90
C VAL A 183 -17.17 -40.87 -24.30
N LEU A 184 -18.15 -40.92 -25.19
CA LEU A 184 -17.94 -40.46 -26.55
C LEU A 184 -17.86 -38.91 -26.54
N PRO A 185 -16.97 -38.28 -27.33
CA PRO A 185 -16.77 -36.84 -27.29
C PRO A 185 -18.05 -35.99 -27.41
N HIS A 186 -19.05 -36.47 -28.14
CA HIS A 186 -20.32 -35.74 -28.29
C HIS A 186 -21.14 -35.68 -26.98
N GLU A 187 -21.07 -36.69 -26.12
CA GLU A 187 -21.78 -36.72 -24.83
C GLU A 187 -21.10 -35.82 -23.79
N SER A 188 -19.76 -35.75 -23.80
CA SER A 188 -18.99 -34.87 -22.91
C SER A 188 -19.07 -33.40 -23.33
N ILE A 189 -19.13 -33.12 -24.65
CA ILE A 189 -19.34 -31.76 -25.17
C ILE A 189 -20.72 -31.25 -24.75
N GLY A 190 -21.78 -32.07 -24.85
CA GLY A 190 -23.13 -31.67 -24.47
C GLY A 190 -23.27 -31.31 -22.99
N LEU A 191 -22.72 -32.15 -22.10
CA LEU A 191 -22.73 -31.88 -20.65
C LEU A 191 -21.89 -30.66 -20.28
N ARG A 192 -20.71 -30.49 -20.90
CA ARG A 192 -19.86 -29.32 -20.65
C ARG A 192 -20.50 -28.04 -21.18
N ALA A 193 -21.12 -28.10 -22.35
CA ALA A 193 -21.86 -26.97 -22.91
C ALA A 193 -23.06 -26.59 -22.03
N TYR A 194 -23.76 -27.57 -21.46
CA TYR A 194 -24.83 -27.32 -20.50
C TYR A 194 -24.29 -26.70 -19.20
N GLY A 195 -23.17 -27.20 -18.67
CA GLY A 195 -22.51 -26.61 -17.48
C GLY A 195 -22.12 -25.16 -17.71
N MET A 196 -21.42 -24.86 -18.81
CA MET A 196 -21.07 -23.49 -19.17
C MET A 196 -22.29 -22.59 -19.37
N LYS A 197 -23.39 -23.11 -19.95
CA LYS A 197 -24.65 -22.37 -20.06
C LYS A 197 -25.28 -22.06 -18.71
N LEU A 198 -25.21 -22.99 -17.77
CA LEU A 198 -25.74 -22.80 -16.42
C LEU A 198 -24.91 -21.78 -15.63
N GLU A 199 -23.58 -21.86 -15.72
CA GLU A 199 -22.68 -20.86 -15.12
C GLU A 199 -22.92 -19.46 -15.72
N TYR A 200 -23.07 -19.38 -17.05
CA TYR A 200 -23.37 -18.12 -17.72
C TYR A 200 -24.74 -17.57 -17.32
N GLN A 201 -25.75 -18.42 -17.19
CA GLN A 201 -27.06 -18.02 -16.68
C GLN A 201 -26.96 -17.48 -15.26
N GLN A 202 -26.21 -18.13 -14.36
CA GLN A 202 -26.01 -17.66 -12.99
C GLN A 202 -25.27 -16.31 -12.95
N SER A 203 -24.26 -16.11 -13.81
CA SER A 203 -23.57 -14.83 -13.95
C SER A 203 -24.52 -13.72 -14.39
N LEU A 204 -25.36 -13.97 -15.40
CA LEU A 204 -26.35 -13.02 -15.88
C LEU A 204 -27.40 -12.69 -14.83
N GLU A 205 -27.86 -13.68 -14.06
CA GLU A 205 -28.78 -13.46 -12.93
C GLU A 205 -28.15 -12.58 -11.85
N ALA A 206 -26.85 -12.76 -11.58
CA ALA A 206 -26.11 -11.91 -10.63
C ALA A 206 -25.94 -10.47 -11.15
N GLU A 207 -25.56 -10.29 -12.42
CA GLU A 207 -25.44 -8.97 -13.06
C GLU A 207 -26.80 -8.23 -13.10
N LEU A 208 -27.89 -8.94 -13.39
CA LEU A 208 -29.24 -8.37 -13.33
C LEU A 208 -29.57 -7.91 -11.90
N GLY A 209 -29.25 -8.71 -10.88
CA GLY A 209 -29.45 -8.33 -9.49
C GLY A 209 -28.63 -7.10 -9.08
N GLU A 210 -27.41 -6.96 -9.58
CA GLU A 210 -26.57 -5.77 -9.35
C GLU A 210 -27.16 -4.53 -10.01
N ILE A 211 -27.61 -4.64 -11.26
CA ILE A 211 -28.28 -3.54 -11.99
C ILE A 211 -29.59 -3.16 -11.31
N GLU A 212 -30.41 -4.11 -10.88
CA GLU A 212 -31.64 -3.84 -10.13
C GLU A 212 -31.34 -3.14 -8.80
N GLY A 213 -30.29 -3.56 -8.10
CA GLY A 213 -29.81 -2.91 -6.87
C GLY A 213 -29.33 -1.48 -7.09
N GLU A 214 -28.56 -1.24 -8.16
CA GLU A 214 -28.09 0.10 -8.55
C GLU A 214 -29.28 0.99 -8.95
N ASN A 215 -30.22 0.47 -9.72
CA ASN A 215 -31.40 1.23 -10.14
C ASN A 215 -32.27 1.62 -8.93
N ALA A 216 -32.49 0.71 -7.98
CA ALA A 216 -33.19 1.00 -6.73
C ALA A 216 -32.44 2.02 -5.84
N ARG A 217 -31.11 2.13 -5.98
CA ARG A 217 -30.32 3.17 -5.30
C ARG A 217 -30.48 4.52 -5.98
N LEU A 218 -30.41 4.55 -7.31
CA LEU A 218 -30.58 5.76 -8.11
C LEU A 218 -32.00 6.32 -7.99
N GLU A 219 -33.03 5.47 -7.94
CA GLU A 219 -34.42 5.89 -7.68
C GLU A 219 -34.56 6.58 -6.32
N ARG A 220 -33.90 6.05 -5.27
CA ARG A 220 -33.86 6.71 -3.95
C ARG A 220 -33.12 8.04 -4.00
N GLU A 221 -31.95 8.10 -4.64
CA GLU A 221 -31.21 9.36 -4.80
C GLU A 221 -32.02 10.41 -5.59
N LEU A 222 -32.79 9.99 -6.59
CA LEU A 222 -33.69 10.87 -7.34
C LEU A 222 -34.85 11.36 -6.48
N GLU A 223 -35.46 10.49 -5.68
CA GLU A 223 -36.55 10.85 -4.77
C GLU A 223 -36.09 11.85 -3.70
N ASP A 224 -34.91 11.64 -3.12
CA ASP A 224 -34.30 12.55 -2.14
C ASP A 224 -34.05 13.93 -2.76
N ARG A 225 -33.39 13.98 -3.93
CA ARG A 225 -33.15 15.25 -4.65
C ARG A 225 -34.43 15.95 -5.07
N TRP A 226 -35.45 15.18 -5.45
CA TRP A 226 -36.76 15.73 -5.77
C TRP A 226 -37.46 16.31 -4.53
N GLY A 227 -37.28 15.69 -3.37
CA GLY A 227 -37.69 16.21 -2.07
C GLY A 227 -37.01 17.53 -1.73
N GLU A 228 -35.68 17.59 -1.86
CA GLU A 228 -34.90 18.82 -1.64
C GLU A 228 -35.34 19.95 -2.57
N TRP A 229 -35.45 19.66 -3.87
CA TRP A 229 -35.90 20.65 -4.87
C TRP A 229 -37.29 21.18 -4.54
N ARG A 230 -38.22 20.31 -4.16
CA ARG A 230 -39.57 20.72 -3.73
C ARG A 230 -39.51 21.62 -2.49
N GLY A 231 -38.66 21.30 -1.51
CA GLY A 231 -38.42 22.14 -0.33
C GLY A 231 -37.96 23.54 -0.70
N ILE A 232 -36.93 23.65 -1.56
CA ILE A 232 -36.39 24.93 -2.04
C ILE A 232 -37.48 25.73 -2.79
N VAL A 233 -38.28 25.07 -3.64
CA VAL A 233 -39.37 25.74 -4.37
C VAL A 233 -40.40 26.33 -3.39
N GLU A 234 -40.76 25.60 -2.33
CA GLU A 234 -41.69 26.12 -1.32
C GLU A 234 -41.08 27.26 -0.49
N GLU A 235 -39.79 27.21 -0.17
CA GLU A 235 -39.08 28.33 0.47
C GLU A 235 -39.04 29.59 -0.40
N VAL A 236 -38.75 29.44 -1.70
CA VAL A 236 -38.76 30.55 -2.66
C VAL A 236 -40.16 31.14 -2.81
N LYS A 237 -41.21 30.30 -2.87
CA LYS A 237 -42.60 30.78 -2.87
C LYS A 237 -42.92 31.56 -1.59
N ALA A 238 -42.55 31.04 -0.42
CA ALA A 238 -42.77 31.73 0.84
C ALA A 238 -42.04 33.08 0.90
N ALA A 239 -40.80 33.15 0.38
CA ALA A 239 -40.05 34.40 0.29
C ALA A 239 -40.70 35.40 -0.68
N LEU A 240 -41.23 34.93 -1.82
CA LEU A 240 -41.99 35.76 -2.77
C LEU A 240 -43.27 36.30 -2.12
N ASP A 241 -44.04 35.48 -1.41
CA ASP A 241 -45.25 35.91 -0.68
C ASP A 241 -44.93 36.98 0.37
N VAL A 242 -43.78 36.89 1.04
CA VAL A 242 -43.32 37.91 2.00
C VAL A 242 -42.95 39.21 1.29
N MET A 243 -42.23 39.13 0.15
CA MET A 243 -41.90 40.30 -0.65
C MET A 243 -43.15 40.98 -1.24
N GLU A 244 -44.14 40.23 -1.69
CA GLU A 244 -45.42 40.75 -2.17
C GLU A 244 -46.14 41.54 -1.08
N LYS A 245 -46.23 40.98 0.14
CA LYS A 245 -46.81 41.69 1.31
C LYS A 245 -46.04 42.95 1.70
N LEU A 246 -44.71 42.97 1.54
CA LEU A 246 -43.89 44.17 1.76
C LEU A 246 -44.12 45.23 0.69
N GLY A 247 -44.33 44.82 -0.57
CA GLY A 247 -44.65 45.71 -1.69
C GLY A 247 -45.99 46.42 -1.52
N GLU A 248 -47.03 45.69 -1.11
CA GLU A 248 -48.36 46.26 -0.83
C GLU A 248 -48.36 47.31 0.30
N GLY A 249 -47.37 47.25 1.21
CA GLY A 249 -47.21 48.22 2.29
C GLY A 249 -46.65 49.57 1.84
N ASN A 250 -45.89 49.62 0.75
CA ASN A 250 -45.24 50.85 0.28
C ASN A 250 -46.18 51.73 -0.57
N ASP A 251 -47.12 51.12 -1.28
CA ASP A 251 -48.12 51.86 -2.08
C ASP A 251 -49.12 52.65 -1.21
N ARG A 252 -49.31 52.25 0.06
CA ARG A 252 -50.14 53.00 1.02
C ARG A 252 -49.43 54.19 1.66
N ALA A 253 -48.09 54.21 1.68
CA ALA A 253 -47.32 55.32 2.27
C ALA A 253 -47.20 56.51 1.30
N ASP A 254 -47.07 56.25 0.00
CA ASP A 254 -46.94 57.32 -1.02
C ASP A 254 -48.27 58.05 -1.30
N ASP A 255 -49.43 57.44 -1.00
CA ASP A 255 -50.74 58.09 -1.14
C ASP A 255 -51.09 59.02 0.04
N VAL A 256 -50.38 58.93 1.16
CA VAL A 256 -50.58 59.81 2.34
C VAL A 256 -49.69 61.06 2.30
N VAL A 257 -48.59 61.06 1.54
CA VAL A 257 -47.67 62.20 1.43
C VAL A 257 -48.08 63.20 0.32
N ARG A 258 -49.12 62.90 -0.47
CA ARG A 258 -49.63 63.78 -1.55
C ARG A 258 -51.00 64.45 -1.26
N LYS A 259 -51.35 64.67 0.01
CA LYS A 259 -52.51 65.50 0.40
C LYS A 259 -52.10 66.71 1.23
#